data_AF-U1PTX3-F1
#
_entry.id   AF-U1PTX3-F1
#
_cell.length_a   1.000
_cell.length_b   1.000
_cell.length_c   1.000
_cell.angle_alpha   90.00
_cell.angle_beta   90.00
_cell.angle_gamma   90.00
#
_symmetry.space_group_name_H-M   'P 1'
#
loop_
_entity.id
_entity.type
_entity.pdbx_description
1 polymer ?
#
loop_
_entity_poly.entity_id
_entity_poly.type
_entity_poly.pdbx_seq_one_letter_code
_entity_poly.pdbx_strand_id
1 'polypeptide(L)'
;MCSNDSPSQKRDGVAEQAAQTPITTEQLQTDYAATIDALRHTTLPDARLEELVASCVDMQQRLDNGSVDSEAALELVTVVAEAMAEVRDAAVVTDEVPDSRTLDTGVPADDYALTPRERDETLGVLSSLLFTVTDTPGAGAARPAVERVQ
;
A
#
# COMPACT_ATOMS: atom_id res chain seq x y z
N MET A 1 -23.34 47.41 -34.96
CA MET A 1 -24.34 46.41 -34.54
C MET A 1 -23.71 45.05 -34.73
N CYS A 2 -23.56 44.31 -33.63
CA CYS A 2 -22.87 43.03 -33.53
C CYS A 2 -23.68 41.89 -34.16
N SER A 3 -23.01 40.90 -34.74
CA SER A 3 -23.42 39.49 -34.67
C SER A 3 -22.17 38.63 -34.81
N ASN A 4 -21.60 38.25 -33.65
CA ASN A 4 -20.68 37.13 -33.54
C ASN A 4 -21.47 35.84 -33.79
N ASP A 5 -21.20 35.16 -34.90
CA ASP A 5 -21.58 33.76 -35.07
C ASP A 5 -20.35 32.91 -34.71
N SER A 6 -20.35 32.39 -33.48
CA SER A 6 -19.36 31.40 -33.04
C SER A 6 -20.13 30.12 -32.75
N PRO A 7 -19.84 29.00 -33.44
CA PRO A 7 -20.52 27.75 -33.16
C PRO A 7 -20.14 27.31 -31.74
N SER A 8 -21.17 27.12 -30.92
CA SER A 8 -21.08 26.59 -29.57
C SER A 8 -20.45 25.19 -29.63
N GLN A 9 -19.18 25.12 -29.24
CA GLN A 9 -18.47 23.88 -29.02
C GLN A 9 -19.14 23.20 -27.82
N LYS A 10 -19.99 22.20 -28.09
CA LYS A 10 -20.44 21.28 -27.05
C LYS A 10 -19.17 20.63 -26.51
N ARG A 11 -18.81 20.99 -25.28
CA ARG A 11 -17.82 20.29 -24.48
C ARG A 11 -18.46 18.93 -24.18
N ASP A 12 -18.32 17.99 -25.12
CA ASP A 12 -18.48 16.57 -24.80
C ASP A 12 -17.42 16.30 -23.74
N GLY A 13 -17.88 16.27 -22.49
CA GLY A 13 -17.11 15.86 -21.33
C GLY A 13 -16.85 14.37 -21.43
N VAL A 14 -16.05 13.96 -22.42
CA VAL A 14 -15.23 12.79 -22.25
C VAL A 14 -14.14 13.29 -21.33
N ALA A 15 -14.36 13.15 -20.02
CA ALA A 15 -13.23 13.04 -19.12
C ALA A 15 -12.36 11.96 -19.77
N GLU A 16 -11.22 12.37 -20.32
CA GLU A 16 -10.11 11.46 -20.51
C GLU A 16 -9.95 10.79 -19.15
N GLN A 17 -10.59 9.63 -18.98
CA GLN A 17 -10.05 8.57 -18.17
C GLN A 17 -8.63 8.50 -18.71
N ALA A 18 -7.71 9.17 -18.02
CA ALA A 18 -6.30 9.01 -18.27
C ALA A 18 -6.14 7.51 -18.48
N ALA A 19 -5.61 7.13 -19.64
CA ALA A 19 -5.39 5.74 -19.94
C ALA A 19 -4.30 5.26 -18.97
N GLN A 20 -4.67 5.06 -17.70
CA GLN A 20 -3.94 4.29 -16.74
C GLN A 20 -3.82 2.94 -17.43
N THR A 21 -2.59 2.66 -17.87
CA THR A 21 -2.29 1.35 -18.40
C THR A 21 -2.68 0.37 -17.29
N PRO A 22 -3.58 -0.59 -17.55
CA PRO A 22 -4.05 -1.48 -16.51
C PRO A 22 -2.85 -2.18 -15.90
N ILE A 23 -2.73 -2.11 -14.58
CA ILE A 23 -1.63 -2.73 -13.85
C ILE A 23 -1.75 -4.25 -14.07
N THR A 24 -0.66 -4.87 -14.53
CA THR A 24 -0.64 -6.31 -14.80
C THR A 24 -0.36 -7.08 -13.51
N THR A 25 -0.78 -8.35 -13.46
CA THR A 25 -0.43 -9.25 -12.36
C THR A 25 1.09 -9.34 -12.18
N GLU A 26 1.87 -9.40 -13.26
CA GLU A 26 3.33 -9.43 -13.22
C GLU A 26 3.92 -8.15 -12.60
N GLN A 27 3.33 -6.99 -12.89
CA GLN A 27 3.74 -5.73 -12.28
C GLN A 27 3.44 -5.74 -10.78
N LEU A 28 2.23 -6.13 -10.37
CA LEU A 28 1.88 -6.24 -8.95
C LEU A 28 2.78 -7.22 -8.20
N GLN A 29 3.13 -8.36 -8.82
CA GLN A 29 4.06 -9.31 -8.23
C GLN A 29 5.43 -8.69 -7.99
N THR A 30 5.92 -7.92 -8.96
CA THR A 30 7.18 -7.19 -8.85
C THR A 30 7.10 -6.15 -7.73
N ASP A 31 5.98 -5.43 -7.63
CA ASP A 31 5.77 -4.39 -6.63
C ASP A 31 5.67 -4.97 -5.21
N TYR A 32 4.97 -6.10 -5.04
CA TYR A 32 4.95 -6.84 -3.77
C TYR A 32 6.33 -7.38 -3.41
N ALA A 33 7.09 -7.92 -4.37
CA ALA A 33 8.44 -8.43 -4.11
C ALA A 33 9.39 -7.31 -3.69
N ALA A 34 9.34 -6.16 -4.35
CA ALA A 34 10.12 -4.98 -4.00
C ALA A 34 9.73 -4.45 -2.60
N THR A 35 8.44 -4.46 -2.28
CA THR A 35 7.95 -4.02 -0.97
C THR A 35 8.35 -4.98 0.14
N ILE A 36 8.33 -6.30 -0.09
CA ILE A 36 8.85 -7.30 0.86
C ILE A 36 10.34 -7.08 1.15
N ASP A 37 11.13 -6.80 0.11
CA ASP A 37 12.55 -6.49 0.27
C ASP A 37 12.74 -5.21 1.09
N ALA A 38 12.00 -4.15 0.77
CA ALA A 38 12.03 -2.89 1.50
C ALA A 38 11.60 -3.05 2.98
N LEU A 39 10.57 -3.85 3.26
CA LEU A 39 10.11 -4.15 4.62
C LEU A 39 11.24 -4.73 5.48
N ARG A 40 12.03 -5.67 4.94
CA ARG A 40 13.16 -6.29 5.65
C ARG A 40 14.27 -5.31 6.03
N HIS A 41 14.26 -4.11 5.45
CA HIS A 41 15.19 -3.03 5.78
C HIS A 41 14.58 -1.96 6.69
N THR A 42 13.32 -2.12 7.11
CA THR A 42 12.68 -1.23 8.09
C THR A 42 13.09 -1.58 9.52
N THR A 43 12.76 -0.67 10.44
CA THR A 43 12.95 -0.85 11.88
C THR A 43 11.67 -1.29 12.58
N LEU A 44 10.76 -1.99 11.88
CA LEU A 44 9.58 -2.57 12.51
C LEU A 44 9.96 -3.65 13.53
N PRO A 45 9.17 -3.85 14.59
CA PRO A 45 9.33 -5.01 15.46
C PRO A 45 9.23 -6.31 14.65
N ASP A 46 10.08 -7.29 14.96
CA ASP A 46 10.18 -8.56 14.21
C ASP A 46 8.82 -9.24 14.02
N ALA A 47 7.98 -9.28 15.06
CA ALA A 47 6.64 -9.87 14.98
C ALA A 47 5.76 -9.18 13.93
N ARG A 48 5.82 -7.84 13.84
CA ARG A 48 5.05 -7.07 12.86
C ARG A 48 5.64 -7.21 11.46
N LEU A 49 6.97 -7.29 11.35
CA LEU A 49 7.65 -7.56 10.09
C LEU A 49 7.26 -8.93 9.52
N GLU A 50 7.31 -9.98 10.35
CA GLU A 50 6.94 -11.34 9.97
C GLU A 50 5.47 -11.42 9.50
N GLU A 51 4.56 -10.78 10.22
CA GLU A 51 3.14 -10.72 9.85
C GLU A 51 2.91 -10.01 8.51
N LEU A 52 3.53 -8.84 8.30
CA LEU A 52 3.41 -8.07 7.05
C LEU A 52 3.99 -8.85 5.87
N VAL A 53 5.17 -9.44 6.04
CA VAL A 53 5.81 -10.24 4.98
C VAL A 53 4.96 -11.46 4.65
N ALA A 54 4.45 -12.18 5.66
CA ALA A 54 3.57 -13.33 5.44
C ALA A 54 2.29 -12.93 4.69
N SER A 55 1.68 -11.81 5.06
CA SER A 55 0.47 -11.28 4.42
C SER A 55 0.72 -10.85 2.97
N CYS A 56 1.88 -10.25 2.66
CA CYS A 56 2.27 -9.92 1.30
C CYS A 56 2.50 -11.18 0.44
N VAL A 57 3.15 -12.20 1.01
CA VAL A 57 3.38 -13.47 0.32
C VAL A 57 2.06 -14.20 0.05
N ASP A 58 1.12 -14.20 1.00
CA ASP A 58 -0.22 -14.76 0.77
C ASP A 58 -0.93 -14.03 -0.37
N MET A 59 -0.86 -12.70 -0.41
CA MET A 59 -1.45 -11.90 -1.49
C MET A 59 -0.82 -12.21 -2.85
N GLN A 60 0.51 -12.38 -2.93
CA GLN A 60 1.18 -12.81 -4.16
C GLN A 60 0.69 -14.18 -4.63
N GLN A 61 0.52 -15.15 -3.72
CA GLN A 61 -0.02 -16.47 -4.06
C GLN A 61 -1.48 -16.40 -4.54
N ARG A 62 -2.31 -15.54 -3.96
CA ARG A 62 -3.68 -15.32 -4.42
C ARG A 62 -3.71 -14.66 -5.81
N LEU A 63 -2.80 -13.74 -6.08
CA LEU A 63 -2.62 -13.14 -7.41
C LEU A 63 -2.25 -14.18 -8.46
N ASP A 64 -1.30 -15.07 -8.16
CA ASP A 64 -0.92 -16.19 -9.05
C ASP A 64 -2.11 -17.11 -9.38
N ASN A 65 -2.96 -17.35 -8.39
CA ASN A 65 -4.12 -18.23 -8.53
C ASN A 65 -5.37 -17.50 -9.08
N GLY A 66 -5.31 -16.19 -9.32
CA GLY A 66 -6.46 -15.38 -9.70
C GLY A 66 -7.59 -15.38 -8.67
N SER A 67 -7.25 -15.58 -7.39
CA SER A 67 -8.18 -15.80 -6.28
C SER A 67 -8.17 -14.67 -5.26
N VAL A 68 -7.79 -13.46 -5.67
CA VAL A 68 -7.86 -12.28 -4.81
C VAL A 68 -9.33 -11.89 -4.62
N ASP A 69 -9.76 -11.78 -3.37
CA ASP A 69 -11.05 -11.25 -2.99
C ASP A 69 -10.88 -9.98 -2.14
N SER A 70 -11.99 -9.26 -1.97
CA SER A 70 -11.98 -8.02 -1.20
C SER A 70 -11.64 -8.25 0.27
N GLU A 71 -11.98 -9.43 0.83
CA GLU A 71 -11.71 -9.74 2.25
C GLU A 71 -10.21 -9.82 2.50
N ALA A 72 -9.47 -10.55 1.67
CA ALA A 72 -8.01 -10.64 1.74
C ALA A 72 -7.32 -9.28 1.56
N ALA A 73 -7.81 -8.45 0.64
CA ALA A 73 -7.28 -7.11 0.45
C ALA A 73 -7.55 -6.22 1.68
N LEU A 74 -8.74 -6.32 2.28
CA LEU A 74 -9.10 -5.59 3.50
C LEU A 74 -8.30 -6.06 4.72
N GLU A 75 -8.05 -7.36 4.86
CA GLU A 75 -7.18 -7.91 5.91
C GLU A 75 -5.78 -7.30 5.82
N LEU A 76 -5.17 -7.32 4.62
CA LEU A 76 -3.85 -6.74 4.43
C LEU A 76 -3.83 -5.22 4.65
N VAL A 77 -4.84 -4.47 4.19
CA VAL A 77 -4.97 -3.04 4.53
C VAL A 77 -5.05 -2.82 6.04
N THR A 78 -5.74 -3.69 6.77
CA THR A 78 -5.89 -3.59 8.23
C THR A 78 -4.55 -3.81 8.93
N VAL A 79 -3.81 -4.86 8.56
CA VAL A 79 -2.47 -5.15 9.11
C VAL A 79 -1.52 -3.97 8.85
N VAL A 80 -1.55 -3.39 7.65
CA VAL A 80 -0.71 -2.23 7.32
C VAL A 80 -1.13 -0.98 8.10
N ALA A 81 -2.42 -0.76 8.31
CA ALA A 81 -2.92 0.36 9.09
C ALA A 81 -2.51 0.24 10.57
N GLU A 82 -2.54 -0.96 11.14
CA GLU A 82 -2.03 -1.22 12.48
C GLU A 82 -0.52 -0.96 12.59
N ALA A 83 0.27 -1.46 11.62
CA ALA A 83 1.70 -1.18 11.56
C ALA A 83 2.00 0.32 11.48
N MET A 84 1.23 1.06 10.69
CA MET A 84 1.34 2.52 10.61
C MET A 84 1.01 3.21 11.94
N ALA A 85 0.01 2.71 12.67
CA ALA A 85 -0.34 3.22 13.99
C ALA A 85 0.81 2.99 14.98
N GLU A 86 1.38 1.79 15.00
CA GLU A 86 2.54 1.45 15.84
C GLU A 86 3.74 2.35 15.56
N VAL A 87 4.07 2.61 14.30
CA VAL A 87 5.17 3.50 13.91
C VAL A 87 4.92 4.96 14.31
N ARG A 88 3.66 5.40 14.26
CA ARG A 88 3.27 6.76 14.70
C ARG A 88 3.35 6.91 16.22
N ASP A 89 2.97 5.86 16.94
CA ASP A 89 2.96 5.82 18.41
C ASP A 89 4.34 5.53 19.00
N ALA A 90 5.28 5.03 18.18
CA ALA A 90 6.67 4.79 18.58
C ALA A 90 7.31 6.03 19.23
N ALA A 91 8.11 5.86 20.27
CA ALA A 91 8.85 6.96 20.88
C ALA A 91 9.86 7.55 19.87
N VAL A 92 10.01 8.89 19.83
CA VAL A 92 11.02 9.53 18.97
C VAL A 92 12.27 9.85 19.75
N VAL A 93 13.41 9.31 19.31
CA VAL A 93 14.72 9.62 19.89
C VAL A 93 15.44 10.61 18.98
N THR A 94 15.73 11.81 19.50
CA THR A 94 16.37 12.90 18.73
C THR A 94 17.88 12.94 18.87
N ASP A 95 18.46 12.21 19.83
CA ASP A 95 19.91 12.10 19.99
C ASP A 95 20.47 11.11 18.97
N GLU A 96 21.64 11.43 18.37
CA GLU A 96 22.34 10.56 17.42
C GLU A 96 22.53 9.17 18.03
N VAL A 97 21.80 8.21 17.50
CA VAL A 97 21.95 6.81 17.87
C VAL A 97 22.84 6.16 16.83
N PRO A 98 23.83 5.34 17.21
CA PRO A 98 24.74 4.73 16.26
C PRO A 98 23.99 4.08 15.09
N ASP A 99 24.49 4.32 13.87
CA ASP A 99 23.98 3.87 12.55
C ASP A 99 23.74 2.34 12.43
N SER A 100 24.04 1.58 13.47
CA SER A 100 24.01 0.12 13.52
C SER A 100 23.20 -0.38 14.72
N ARG A 101 22.06 0.26 15.01
CA ARG A 101 21.06 -0.33 15.90
C ARG A 101 20.38 -1.50 15.17
N THR A 102 20.99 -2.68 15.25
CA THR A 102 20.22 -3.92 15.12
C THR A 102 19.26 -3.92 16.30
N LEU A 103 17.96 -4.13 16.08
CA LEU A 103 17.01 -4.46 17.15
C LEU A 103 17.31 -5.89 17.65
N ASP A 104 18.58 -6.15 17.96
CA ASP A 104 19.05 -7.41 18.52
C ASP A 104 18.74 -7.38 20.00
N THR A 105 17.55 -7.87 20.33
CA THR A 105 17.29 -8.80 21.43
C THR A 105 15.78 -8.95 21.53
N GLY A 106 15.29 -10.18 21.50
CA GLY A 106 13.90 -10.56 21.81
C GLY A 106 13.50 -10.28 23.26
N VAL A 107 13.83 -9.10 23.77
CA VAL A 107 13.32 -8.47 24.98
C VAL A 107 12.57 -7.25 24.50
N PRO A 108 11.33 -7.00 24.95
CA PRO A 108 10.65 -5.76 24.61
C PRO A 108 11.56 -4.62 25.12
N ALA A 109 12.16 -3.86 24.21
CA ALA A 109 12.48 -2.49 24.56
C ALA A 109 11.10 -1.88 24.85
N ASP A 110 10.79 -1.64 26.13
CA ASP A 110 9.46 -1.21 26.58
C ASP A 110 8.97 0.09 25.93
N ASP A 111 9.74 0.72 25.05
CA ASP A 111 9.21 1.62 24.05
C ASP A 111 9.85 1.32 22.68
N TYR A 112 9.03 0.83 21.74
CA TYR A 112 9.37 0.85 20.31
C TYR A 112 9.78 2.29 19.95
N ALA A 113 11.07 2.50 19.66
CA ALA A 113 11.63 3.85 19.55
C ALA A 113 12.42 4.04 18.25
N LEU A 114 12.11 5.13 17.55
CA LEU A 114 12.61 5.47 16.23
C LEU A 114 13.26 6.86 16.23
N THR A 115 14.26 7.05 15.39
CA THR A 115 14.64 8.40 14.95
C THR A 115 13.57 8.98 14.00
N PRO A 116 13.51 10.31 13.81
CA PRO A 116 12.60 10.90 12.83
C PRO A 116 12.79 10.32 11.43
N ARG A 117 14.04 10.04 11.05
CA ARG A 117 14.38 9.46 9.76
C ARG A 117 13.84 8.03 9.61
N GLU A 118 14.09 7.16 10.57
CA GLU A 118 13.62 5.77 10.53
C GLU A 118 12.09 5.69 10.51
N ARG A 119 11.41 6.59 11.24
CA ARG A 119 9.96 6.73 11.19
C ARG A 119 9.47 7.09 9.80
N ASP A 120 10.05 8.13 9.19
CA ASP A 120 9.65 8.58 7.86
C ASP A 120 9.91 7.51 6.79
N GLU A 121 11.07 6.86 6.85
CA GLU A 121 11.43 5.74 5.94
C GLU A 121 10.46 4.57 6.11
N THR A 122 10.16 4.16 7.35
CA THR A 122 9.22 3.06 7.62
C THR A 122 7.80 3.39 7.17
N LEU A 123 7.31 4.60 7.45
CA LEU A 123 6.01 5.06 6.96
C LEU A 123 5.96 5.12 5.43
N GLY A 124 7.07 5.49 4.78
CA GLY A 124 7.21 5.48 3.33
C GLY A 124 7.02 4.07 2.75
N VAL A 125 7.68 3.06 3.33
CA VAL A 125 7.52 1.65 2.91
C VAL A 125 6.09 1.17 3.13
N LEU A 126 5.50 1.43 4.29
CA LEU A 126 4.11 1.04 4.59
C LEU A 126 3.11 1.74 3.66
N SER A 127 3.37 3.00 3.28
CA SER A 127 2.52 3.71 2.32
C SER A 127 2.62 3.12 0.92
N SER A 128 3.82 2.75 0.48
CA SER A 128 4.01 2.04 -0.80
C SER A 128 3.24 0.72 -0.80
N LEU A 129 3.28 -0.03 0.30
CA LEU A 129 2.50 -1.26 0.45
C LEU A 129 0.99 -0.99 0.31
N LEU A 130 0.45 0.03 0.99
CA LEU A 130 -0.97 0.38 0.82
C LEU A 130 -1.33 0.67 -0.64
N PHE A 131 -0.49 1.38 -1.38
CA PHE A 131 -0.74 1.64 -2.79
C PHE A 131 -0.78 0.35 -3.61
N THR A 132 0.20 -0.54 -3.43
CA THR A 132 0.22 -1.85 -4.10
C THR A 132 -1.03 -2.67 -3.78
N VAL A 133 -1.50 -2.63 -2.54
CA VAL A 133 -2.73 -3.33 -2.13
C VAL A 133 -3.97 -2.72 -2.78
N THR A 134 -4.06 -1.39 -2.85
CA THR A 134 -5.19 -0.73 -3.52
C THR A 134 -5.21 -0.93 -5.03
N ASP A 135 -4.04 -1.13 -5.64
CA ASP A 135 -3.88 -1.44 -7.05
C ASP A 135 -4.19 -2.92 -7.37
N THR A 136 -4.35 -3.76 -6.34
CA THR A 136 -4.66 -5.18 -6.50
C THR A 136 -6.12 -5.39 -6.95
N PRO A 137 -6.39 -6.08 -8.07
CA PRO A 137 -7.74 -6.35 -8.54
C PRO A 137 -8.58 -7.08 -7.47
N GLY A 138 -9.79 -6.59 -7.22
CA GLY A 138 -10.65 -7.10 -6.15
C GLY A 138 -10.59 -6.29 -4.85
N ALA A 139 -9.57 -5.45 -4.68
CA ALA A 139 -9.57 -4.38 -3.67
C ALA A 139 -10.60 -3.31 -4.07
N GLY A 140 -11.83 -3.40 -3.55
CA GLY A 140 -12.86 -2.38 -3.74
C GLY A 140 -13.67 -2.43 -5.06
N ALA A 141 -13.53 -3.47 -5.87
CA ALA A 141 -14.42 -3.67 -7.02
C ALA A 141 -15.81 -4.11 -6.53
N ALA A 142 -16.73 -3.17 -6.36
CA ALA A 142 -18.15 -3.49 -6.28
C ALA A 142 -18.51 -4.34 -7.50
N ARG A 143 -19.03 -5.56 -7.27
CA ARG A 143 -19.54 -6.45 -8.33
C ARG A 143 -20.31 -5.61 -9.35
N PRO A 144 -19.96 -5.61 -10.65
CA PRO A 144 -20.83 -4.99 -11.64
C PRO A 144 -22.20 -5.67 -11.51
N ALA A 145 -23.22 -4.87 -11.24
CA ALA A 145 -24.59 -5.34 -11.18
C ALA A 145 -24.87 -6.05 -12.51
N VAL A 146 -25.08 -7.37 -12.46
CA VAL A 146 -25.43 -8.14 -13.64
C VAL A 146 -26.79 -7.63 -14.08
N GLU A 147 -26.80 -6.79 -15.12
CA GLU A 147 -28.01 -6.37 -15.80
C GLU A 147 -28.61 -7.62 -16.45
N ARG A 148 -29.55 -8.25 -15.73
CA ARG A 148 -30.39 -9.31 -16.31
C ARG A 148 -31.30 -8.66 -17.32
N VAL A 149 -30.89 -8.71 -18.59
CA VAL A 149 -31.75 -8.47 -19.74
C VAL A 149 -32.89 -9.49 -19.67
N GLN A 150 -34.13 -9.01 -19.53
CA GLN A 150 -35.36 -9.77 -19.75
C GLN A 150 -35.84 -9.57 -21.18
#